data_AF-A0A7X3I5L0-F1
#
_entry.id   AF-A0A7X3I5L0-F1
#
_cell.length_a   1.000
_cell.length_b   1.000
_cell.length_c   1.000
_cell.angle_alpha   90.00
_cell.angle_beta   90.00
_cell.angle_gamma   90.00
#
_symmetry.space_group_name_H-M   'P 1'
#
loop_
_entity.id
_entity.type
_entity.pdbx_description
1 polymer ?
#
loop_
_entity_poly.entity_id
_entity_poly.type
_entity_poly.pdbx_seq_one_letter_code
_entity_poly.pdbx_strand_id
1 'polypeptide(L)'
;MSAPSTGEGEGRQLASFVVTGGIAALANVATRWLLSFVMVYELAVTLAYLVGLTTAFVLARRYVFASTGSWIGEYGRFALVNVFSFLMVLGVSVGLARVVFPRIGFTWHAEDVAHLIGVASPILLSFYAHKYFSFGKRAQRA
;
A
#
# COMPACT_ATOMS: atom_id res chain seq x y z
N MET A 1 27.24 10.44 -23.58
CA MET A 1 26.81 9.57 -22.46
C MET A 1 25.82 10.39 -21.65
N SER A 2 24.55 10.33 -22.02
CA SER A 2 23.49 11.20 -21.50
C SER A 2 23.20 10.81 -20.05
N ALA A 3 23.28 11.76 -19.13
CA ALA A 3 22.88 11.51 -17.75
C ALA A 3 21.40 11.06 -17.75
N PRO A 4 21.05 9.97 -17.04
CA PRO A 4 19.67 9.55 -16.94
C PRO A 4 18.85 10.70 -16.37
N SER A 5 17.75 11.06 -17.05
CA SER A 5 16.84 12.07 -16.57
C SER A 5 16.31 11.60 -15.21
N THR A 6 16.32 12.46 -14.20
CA THR A 6 15.93 12.13 -12.83
C THR A 6 14.53 11.50 -12.74
N GLY A 7 13.65 11.74 -13.73
CA GLY A 7 12.33 11.14 -13.86
C GLY A 7 12.28 9.66 -14.28
N GLU A 8 13.28 9.14 -15.02
CA GLU A 8 13.30 7.73 -15.44
C GLU A 8 13.45 6.78 -14.25
N GLY A 9 14.25 7.19 -13.26
CA GLY A 9 14.45 6.42 -12.02
C GLY A 9 13.19 6.37 -11.16
N GLU A 10 12.44 7.49 -11.09
CA GLU A 10 11.23 7.59 -10.28
C GLU A 10 10.06 6.81 -10.88
N GLY A 11 9.86 6.91 -12.20
CA GLY A 11 8.82 6.12 -12.89
C GLY A 11 9.02 4.62 -12.69
N ARG A 12 10.28 4.14 -12.76
CA ARG A 12 10.62 2.74 -12.50
C ARG A 12 10.38 2.34 -11.04
N GLN A 13 10.71 3.21 -10.08
CA GLN A 13 10.44 2.96 -8.66
C GLN A 13 8.93 2.89 -8.38
N LEU A 14 8.14 3.81 -8.95
CA LEU A 14 6.70 3.80 -8.81
C LEU A 14 6.09 2.54 -9.43
N ALA A 15 6.52 2.15 -10.64
CA ALA A 15 6.07 0.91 -11.26
C ALA A 15 6.41 -0.32 -10.40
N SER A 16 7.63 -0.36 -9.86
CA SER A 16 8.06 -1.43 -8.95
C SER A 16 7.25 -1.42 -7.64
N PHE A 17 6.90 -0.25 -7.13
CA PHE A 17 6.05 -0.10 -5.95
C PHE A 17 4.64 -0.66 -6.18
N VAL A 18 4.03 -0.37 -7.34
CA VAL A 18 2.72 -0.92 -7.71
C VAL A 18 2.80 -2.45 -7.88
N VAL A 19 3.83 -2.97 -8.55
CA VAL A 19 4.01 -4.41 -8.75
C VAL A 19 4.21 -5.13 -7.41
N THR A 20 5.11 -4.63 -6.55
CA THR A 20 5.37 -5.23 -5.24
C THR A 20 4.17 -5.15 -4.30
N GLY A 21 3.41 -4.05 -4.35
CA GLY A 21 2.12 -3.93 -3.66
C GLY A 21 1.08 -4.95 -4.15
N GLY A 22 0.99 -5.16 -5.46
CA GLY A 22 0.12 -6.18 -6.05
C GLY A 22 0.49 -7.61 -5.64
N ILE A 23 1.79 -7.94 -5.62
CA ILE A 23 2.28 -9.24 -5.12
C ILE A 23 1.91 -9.43 -3.64
N ALA A 24 2.07 -8.39 -2.82
CA ALA A 24 1.70 -8.46 -1.41
C ALA A 24 0.19 -8.63 -1.19
N ALA A 25 -0.65 -8.00 -2.02
CA ALA A 25 -2.09 -8.20 -2.01
C ALA A 25 -2.47 -9.65 -2.39
N LEU A 26 -1.82 -10.23 -3.40
CA LEU A 26 -2.00 -11.64 -3.75
C LEU A 26 -1.57 -12.57 -2.60
N ALA A 27 -0.43 -12.29 -1.96
CA ALA A 27 0.03 -13.06 -0.80
C ALA A 27 -0.98 -13.02 0.35
N ASN A 28 -1.60 -11.86 0.61
CA ASN A 28 -2.67 -11.72 1.59
C ASN A 28 -3.87 -12.61 1.22
N VAL A 29 -4.43 -12.46 0.02
CA VAL A 29 -5.62 -13.22 -0.41
C VAL A 29 -5.36 -14.72 -0.41
N ALA A 30 -4.21 -15.16 -0.91
CA ALA A 30 -3.80 -16.55 -0.91
C ALA A 30 -3.65 -17.10 0.51
N THR A 31 -3.00 -16.35 1.41
CA THR A 31 -2.86 -16.73 2.82
C THR A 31 -4.23 -16.85 3.48
N ARG A 32 -5.11 -15.87 3.30
CA ARG A 32 -6.48 -15.90 3.86
C ARG A 32 -7.23 -17.14 3.39
N TRP A 33 -7.17 -17.43 2.09
CA TRP A 33 -7.84 -18.60 1.50
C TRP A 33 -7.31 -19.91 2.09
N LEU A 34 -6.00 -20.07 2.20
CA LEU A 34 -5.36 -21.25 2.80
C LEU A 34 -5.69 -21.40 4.29
N LEU A 35 -5.63 -20.32 5.06
CA LEU A 35 -5.95 -20.35 6.49
C LEU A 35 -7.43 -20.63 6.76
N SER A 36 -8.34 -20.24 5.84
CA SER A 36 -9.77 -20.52 5.99
C SER A 36 -10.11 -22.02 6.02
N PHE A 37 -9.18 -22.90 5.63
CA PHE A 37 -9.36 -24.35 5.77
C PHE A 37 -9.07 -24.88 7.18
N VAL A 38 -8.36 -24.12 8.02
CA VAL A 38 -7.86 -24.59 9.33
C VAL A 38 -8.30 -23.73 10.51
N MET A 39 -8.83 -22.52 10.27
CA MET A 39 -9.28 -21.61 11.33
C MET A 39 -10.50 -20.78 10.92
N VAL A 40 -11.10 -20.11 11.90
CA VAL A 40 -12.24 -19.20 11.70
C VAL A 40 -11.85 -17.99 10.86
N TYR A 41 -12.84 -17.43 10.17
CA TYR A 41 -12.65 -16.38 9.17
C TYR A 41 -11.93 -15.15 9.72
N GLU A 42 -12.27 -14.71 10.93
CA GLU A 42 -11.70 -13.53 11.58
C GLU A 42 -10.19 -13.69 11.79
N LEU A 43 -9.77 -14.84 12.33
CA LEU A 43 -8.35 -15.16 12.53
C LEU A 43 -7.60 -15.29 11.20
N ALA A 44 -8.23 -15.94 10.20
CA ALA A 44 -7.63 -16.08 8.88
C ALA A 44 -7.38 -14.72 8.22
N VAL A 45 -8.34 -13.79 8.31
CA VAL A 45 -8.21 -12.43 7.76
C VAL A 45 -7.14 -11.64 8.51
N THR A 46 -7.10 -11.69 9.85
CA THR A 46 -6.08 -10.97 10.64
C THR A 46 -4.67 -11.46 10.31
N LEU A 47 -4.43 -12.78 10.28
CA LEU A 47 -3.12 -13.33 9.99
C LEU A 47 -2.70 -13.06 8.53
N ALA A 48 -3.63 -13.19 7.58
CA ALA A 48 -3.39 -12.86 6.18
C ALA A 48 -3.01 -11.38 5.98
N TYR A 49 -3.65 -10.47 6.73
CA TYR A 49 -3.28 -9.06 6.73
C TYR A 49 -1.84 -8.83 7.19
N LEU A 50 -1.42 -9.48 8.28
CA LEU A 50 -0.04 -9.36 8.78
C LEU A 50 0.98 -9.92 7.79
N VAL A 51 0.68 -11.05 7.16
CA VAL A 51 1.52 -11.64 6.10
C VAL A 51 1.62 -10.70 4.90
N GLY A 52 0.50 -10.14 4.45
CA GLY A 52 0.46 -9.18 3.35
C GLY A 52 1.28 -7.93 3.66
N LEU A 53 1.06 -7.32 4.82
CA LEU A 53 1.79 -6.11 5.26
C LEU A 53 3.29 -6.36 5.35
N THR A 54 3.69 -7.50 5.91
CA THR A 54 5.11 -7.89 6.01
C THR A 54 5.71 -8.15 4.63
N THR A 55 4.98 -8.83 3.74
CA THR A 55 5.41 -9.07 2.37
C THR A 55 5.62 -7.75 1.62
N ALA A 56 4.67 -6.83 1.71
CA ALA A 56 4.78 -5.49 1.12
C ALA A 56 6.02 -4.74 1.64
N PHE A 57 6.25 -4.78 2.95
CA PHE A 57 7.41 -4.17 3.58
C PHE A 57 8.73 -4.75 3.03
N VAL A 58 8.88 -6.07 3.05
CA VAL A 58 10.10 -6.76 2.59
C VAL A 58 10.39 -6.45 1.12
N LEU A 59 9.36 -6.52 0.27
CA LEU A 59 9.50 -6.26 -1.16
C LEU A 59 9.83 -4.80 -1.44
N ALA A 60 9.11 -3.85 -0.82
CA ALA A 60 9.38 -2.43 -0.99
C ALA A 60 10.78 -2.06 -0.50
N ARG A 61 11.17 -2.55 0.69
CA ARG A 61 12.50 -2.29 1.26
C ARG A 61 13.62 -2.79 0.37
N ARG A 62 13.50 -4.01 -0.17
CA ARG A 62 14.57 -4.67 -0.93
C ARG A 62 14.62 -4.24 -2.39
N TYR A 63 13.47 -4.17 -3.06
CA TYR A 63 13.40 -4.04 -4.52
C TYR A 63 13.02 -2.63 -5.00
N VAL A 64 12.30 -1.86 -4.18
CA VAL A 64 11.86 -0.50 -4.57
C VAL A 64 12.83 0.55 -4.06
N PHE A 65 13.14 0.52 -2.76
CA PHE A 65 13.89 1.58 -2.09
C PHE A 65 15.33 1.19 -1.71
N ALA A 66 15.68 -0.10 -1.78
CA ALA A 66 17.00 -0.64 -1.44
C ALA A 66 17.54 -0.11 -0.08
N SER A 67 16.69 -0.03 0.94
CA SER A 67 17.07 0.56 2.23
C SER A 67 17.93 -0.39 3.07
N THR A 68 18.94 0.17 3.71
CA THR A 68 19.83 -0.51 4.66
C THR A 68 19.64 -0.06 6.10
N GLY A 69 18.57 0.71 6.39
CA GLY A 69 18.26 1.21 7.73
C GLY A 69 17.75 0.13 8.69
N SER A 70 17.43 0.58 9.92
CA SER A 70 16.94 -0.28 11.00
C SER A 70 15.60 -0.92 10.64
N TRP A 71 15.56 -2.25 10.58
CA TRP A 71 14.38 -3.03 10.22
C TRP A 71 13.15 -2.68 11.05
N ILE A 72 13.28 -2.65 12.38
CA ILE A 72 12.16 -2.41 13.29
C ILE A 72 11.62 -0.97 13.16
N GLY A 73 12.52 0.01 12.97
CA GLY A 73 12.14 1.41 12.83
C GLY A 73 11.47 1.70 11.48
N GLU A 74 11.97 1.09 10.41
CA GLU A 74 11.37 1.19 9.07
C GLU A 74 10.02 0.49 9.03
N TYR A 75 9.89 -0.69 9.64
CA TYR A 75 8.62 -1.42 9.72
C TYR A 75 7.54 -0.61 10.44
N GLY A 76 7.88 0.01 11.58
CA GLY A 76 6.94 0.87 12.31
C GLY A 76 6.46 2.07 11.49
N ARG A 77 7.37 2.75 10.79
CA ARG A 77 7.01 3.87 9.89
C ARG A 77 6.21 3.39 8.69
N PHE A 78 6.55 2.24 8.14
CA PHE A 78 5.83 1.63 7.02
C PHE A 78 4.40 1.29 7.42
N ALA A 79 4.21 0.66 8.59
CA ALA A 79 2.90 0.38 9.14
C ALA A 79 2.08 1.66 9.36
N LEU A 80 2.70 2.74 9.89
CA LEU A 80 2.02 4.02 10.08
C LEU A 80 1.50 4.62 8.77
N VAL A 81 2.32 4.60 7.71
CA VAL A 81 1.90 5.07 6.37
C VAL A 81 0.78 4.18 5.81
N ASN A 82 0.80 2.87 6.07
CA ASN A 82 -0.27 1.96 5.65
C ASN A 82 -1.59 2.23 6.40
N VAL A 83 -1.54 2.53 7.70
CA VAL A 83 -2.72 2.93 8.47
C VAL A 83 -3.31 4.23 7.90
N PHE A 84 -2.48 5.22 7.61
CA PHE A 84 -2.94 6.46 6.98
C PHE A 84 -3.55 6.21 5.59
N SER A 85 -2.90 5.37 4.79
CA SER A 85 -3.40 4.97 3.46
C SER A 85 -4.76 4.27 3.58
N PHE A 86 -4.94 3.39 4.56
CA PHE A 86 -6.22 2.73 4.83
C PHE A 86 -7.33 3.74 5.19
N LEU A 87 -7.04 4.72 6.04
CA LEU A 87 -8.01 5.77 6.39
C LEU A 87 -8.40 6.60 5.15
N MET A 88 -7.44 6.86 4.25
CA MET A 88 -7.70 7.54 2.98
C MET A 88 -8.59 6.70 2.06
N VAL A 89 -8.29 5.40 1.89
CA VAL A 89 -9.13 4.47 1.12
C VAL A 89 -10.55 4.46 1.68
N LEU A 90 -10.70 4.32 3.00
CA LEU A 90 -12.00 4.30 3.67
C LEU A 90 -12.77 5.61 3.43
N GLY A 91 -12.13 6.76 3.67
CA GLY A 91 -12.75 8.07 3.50
C GLY A 91 -13.17 8.35 2.06
N VAL A 92 -12.31 8.04 1.09
CA VAL A 92 -12.61 8.20 -0.34
C VAL A 92 -13.70 7.23 -0.79
N SER A 93 -13.62 5.96 -0.40
CA SER A 93 -14.62 4.95 -0.79
C SER A 93 -16.01 5.30 -0.23
N VAL A 94 -16.10 5.60 1.07
CA VAL A 94 -17.38 5.94 1.71
C VAL A 94 -17.90 7.29 1.21
N GLY A 95 -17.03 8.28 1.05
CA GLY A 95 -17.39 9.59 0.50
C GLY A 95 -17.93 9.47 -0.93
N LEU A 96 -17.31 8.67 -1.79
CA LEU A 96 -17.85 8.45 -3.14
C LEU A 96 -19.17 7.70 -3.11
N ALA A 97 -19.23 6.53 -2.45
CA ALA A 97 -20.40 5.65 -2.47
C ALA A 97 -21.63 6.26 -1.78
N ARG A 98 -21.45 6.99 -0.68
CA ARG A 98 -22.57 7.48 0.15
C ARG A 98 -22.91 8.95 -0.08
N VAL A 99 -21.99 9.73 -0.66
CA VAL A 99 -22.11 11.20 -0.70
C VAL A 99 -22.02 11.75 -2.11
N VAL A 100 -21.06 11.34 -2.93
CA VAL A 100 -20.89 11.87 -4.30
C VAL A 100 -21.79 11.16 -5.30
N PHE A 101 -21.72 9.83 -5.39
CA PHE A 101 -22.44 9.04 -6.39
C PHE A 101 -23.96 9.19 -6.33
N PRO A 102 -24.61 9.19 -5.14
CA PRO A 102 -26.05 9.44 -5.06
C PRO A 102 -26.46 10.82 -5.58
N ARG A 103 -25.62 11.85 -5.43
CA ARG A 103 -25.93 13.22 -5.88
C ARG A 103 -25.82 13.41 -7.38
N ILE A 104 -24.98 12.61 -8.04
CA ILE A 104 -24.81 12.64 -9.50
C ILE A 104 -25.61 11.54 -10.20
N GLY A 105 -26.42 10.78 -9.46
CA GLY A 105 -27.24 9.69 -10.00
C GLY A 105 -26.44 8.47 -10.47
N PHE A 106 -25.21 8.28 -9.98
CA PHE A 106 -24.37 7.15 -10.35
C PHE A 106 -24.75 5.91 -9.52
N THR A 107 -25.37 4.91 -10.14
CA THR A 107 -25.88 3.70 -9.47
C THR A 107 -25.21 2.40 -9.91
N TRP A 108 -24.53 2.41 -11.05
CA TRP A 108 -23.87 1.21 -11.60
C TRP A 108 -22.64 0.85 -10.77
N HIS A 109 -22.67 -0.30 -10.08
CA HIS A 109 -21.55 -0.79 -9.26
C HIS A 109 -20.92 0.28 -8.35
N ALA A 110 -21.76 1.15 -7.77
CA ALA A 110 -21.33 2.33 -7.04
C ALA A 110 -20.32 2.01 -5.92
N GLU A 111 -20.54 0.94 -5.16
CA GLU A 111 -19.64 0.54 -4.07
C GLU A 111 -18.30 -0.01 -4.61
N ASP A 112 -18.32 -0.85 -5.65
CA ASP A 112 -17.11 -1.41 -6.25
C ASP A 112 -16.24 -0.32 -6.89
N VAL A 113 -16.86 0.60 -7.64
CA VAL A 113 -16.18 1.72 -8.30
C VAL A 113 -15.61 2.69 -7.27
N ALA A 114 -16.38 3.00 -6.22
CA ALA A 114 -15.91 3.84 -5.12
C ALA A 114 -14.72 3.20 -4.40
N HIS A 115 -14.78 1.89 -4.15
CA HIS A 115 -13.69 1.16 -3.53
C HIS A 115 -12.44 1.13 -4.40
N LEU A 116 -12.58 0.90 -5.71
CA LEU A 116 -11.47 0.93 -6.66
C LEU A 116 -10.77 2.29 -6.68
N ILE A 117 -11.53 3.39 -6.72
CA ILE A 117 -10.97 4.74 -6.63
C ILE A 117 -10.32 4.96 -5.27
N GLY A 118 -10.95 4.49 -4.19
CA GLY A 118 -10.38 4.51 -2.85
C GLY A 118 -9.01 3.84 -2.80
N VAL A 119 -8.88 2.61 -3.28
CA VAL A 119 -7.63 1.82 -3.32
C VAL A 119 -6.56 2.49 -4.19
N ALA A 120 -6.94 3.14 -5.29
CA ALA A 120 -6.02 3.88 -6.14
C ALA A 120 -5.52 5.19 -5.51
N SER A 121 -6.36 5.84 -4.70
CA SER A 121 -6.12 7.19 -4.19
C SER A 121 -4.82 7.38 -3.39
N PRO A 122 -4.35 6.45 -2.52
CA PRO A 122 -3.10 6.65 -1.80
C PRO A 122 -1.86 6.28 -2.62
N ILE A 123 -1.94 5.75 -3.84
CA ILE A 123 -0.76 5.15 -4.54
C ILE A 123 0.43 6.12 -4.60
N LEU A 124 0.22 7.34 -5.14
CA LEU A 124 1.29 8.33 -5.27
C LEU A 124 1.72 8.88 -3.90
N LEU A 125 0.76 9.18 -3.03
CA LEU A 125 1.04 9.75 -1.71
C LEU A 125 1.82 8.76 -0.82
N SER A 126 1.40 7.50 -0.81
CA SER A 126 2.04 6.40 -0.11
C SER A 126 3.43 6.12 -0.68
N PHE A 127 3.59 6.15 -2.00
CA PHE A 127 4.91 6.03 -2.63
C PHE A 127 5.90 7.09 -2.10
N TYR A 128 5.51 8.36 -2.12
CA TYR A 128 6.37 9.43 -1.62
C TYR A 128 6.55 9.38 -0.10
N ALA A 129 5.51 9.03 0.66
CA ALA A 129 5.61 8.84 2.10
C ALA A 129 6.61 7.72 2.45
N HIS A 130 6.57 6.59 1.75
CA HIS A 130 7.54 5.53 1.97
C HIS A 130 8.95 5.94 1.54
N LYS A 131 9.09 6.62 0.40
CA LYS A 131 10.37 7.12 -0.12
C LYS A 131 11.07 8.07 0.86
N TYR A 132 10.34 9.02 1.45
CA TYR A 132 10.92 10.09 2.27
C TYR A 132 10.83 9.85 3.78
N PHE A 133 9.83 9.12 4.25
CA PHE A 133 9.61 8.88 5.68
C PHE A 133 9.94 7.46 6.12
N SER A 134 9.37 6.43 5.47
CA SER A 134 9.62 5.04 5.91
C SER A 134 11.05 4.59 5.64
N PHE A 135 11.56 4.85 4.45
CA PHE A 135 12.89 4.45 3.98
C PHE A 135 13.82 5.64 3.71
N GLY A 136 13.40 6.85 4.06
CA GLY A 136 14.25 8.04 3.95
C GLY A 136 15.49 7.89 4.83
N LYS A 137 16.67 8.21 4.28
CA LYS A 137 17.92 8.25 5.05
C LYS A 137 17.74 9.24 6.19
N ARG A 138 17.80 8.75 7.44
CA ARG A 138 17.82 9.61 8.61
C ARG A 138 19.12 10.42 8.53
N ALA A 139 19.03 11.75 8.49
CA ALA A 139 20.19 12.58 8.79
C ALA A 139 20.70 12.13 10.16
N GLN A 140 21.92 11.57 10.21
CA GLN A 140 22.58 11.26 11.46
C GLN A 140 22.67 12.58 12.22
N ARG A 141 21.88 12.74 13.28
CA ARG A 141 22.18 13.77 14.27
C ARG A 141 23.44 13.27 14.98
N ALA A 142 24.56 13.86 14.58
CA ALA A 142 25.84 13.80 15.27
C ALA A 142 25.71 14.40 16.67
#